data_AF-W4FCI6-F1
#
_entry.id   AF-W4FCI6-F1
#
_cell.length_a   1.000
_cell.length_b   1.000
_cell.length_c   1.000
_cell.angle_alpha   90.00
_cell.angle_beta   90.00
_cell.angle_gamma   90.00
#
_symmetry.space_group_name_H-M   'P 1'
#
loop_
_entity.id
_entity.type
_entity.pdbx_description
1 polymer ?
#
loop_
_entity_poly.entity_id
_entity_poly.type
_entity_poly.pdbx_seq_one_letter_code
_entity_poly.pdbx_strand_id
1 'polypeptide(L)'
;MDMSPLPPPIPARRQAQAAIPDELDSSEESSDAASPPPKKLKQQLKKRDRRSAGAVIGDAIAKLVDVEASKACHNSDPHKRVTTAIECVLDNYSHVDADHIAKLADMMGTGYSATIFSALGGEARDAWIAKSIHWSS
;
A
#
# COMPACT_ATOMS: atom_id res chain seq x y z
N MET A 1 -33.07 38.04 30.07
CA MET A 1 -31.70 38.19 30.61
C MET A 1 -30.88 37.11 29.96
N ASP A 2 -30.06 37.50 28.99
CA ASP A 2 -29.28 36.60 28.15
C ASP A 2 -27.88 36.47 28.77
N MET A 3 -27.49 35.25 29.13
CA MET A 3 -26.23 34.92 29.82
C MET A 3 -25.43 34.00 28.92
N SER A 4 -24.78 34.59 27.90
CA SER A 4 -23.81 33.86 27.07
C SER A 4 -22.41 33.94 27.71
N PRO A 5 -21.71 32.80 27.91
CA PRO A 5 -20.42 32.77 28.57
C PRO A 5 -19.27 33.28 27.67
N LEU A 6 -18.33 34.00 28.28
CA LEU A 6 -17.11 34.52 27.65
C LEU A 6 -16.16 33.40 27.21
N PRO A 7 -15.41 33.57 26.11
CA PRO A 7 -14.41 32.61 25.67
C PRO A 7 -13.17 32.56 26.61
N PRO A 8 -12.49 31.40 26.70
CA PRO A 8 -11.32 31.24 27.57
C PRO A 8 -10.08 31.99 27.03
N PRO A 9 -9.16 32.43 27.92
CA PRO A 9 -7.95 33.14 27.53
C PRO A 9 -6.95 32.22 26.82
N ILE A 10 -6.41 32.70 25.69
CA ILE A 10 -5.37 32.01 24.91
C ILE A 10 -4.05 32.06 25.69
N PRO A 11 -3.33 30.94 25.91
CA PRO A 11 -2.04 30.96 26.56
C PRO A 11 -0.98 31.64 25.67
N ALA A 12 -0.32 32.65 26.25
CA ALA A 12 0.75 33.40 25.61
C ALA A 12 1.92 32.49 25.18
N ARG A 13 2.27 32.54 23.90
CA ARG A 13 3.40 31.83 23.30
C ARG A 13 4.71 32.41 23.84
N ARG A 14 5.34 31.71 24.79
CA ARG A 14 6.70 32.02 25.28
C ARG A 14 7.70 31.87 24.14
N GLN A 15 8.36 32.97 23.75
CA GLN A 15 9.57 32.94 22.94
C GLN A 15 10.73 32.53 23.85
N ALA A 16 11.24 31.30 23.68
CA ALA A 16 12.49 30.89 24.28
C ALA A 16 13.64 31.43 23.42
N GLN A 17 14.24 32.53 23.88
CA GLN A 17 15.59 32.93 23.50
C GLN A 17 16.56 31.85 24.04
N ALA A 18 17.27 31.17 23.14
CA ALA A 18 18.35 30.28 23.52
C ALA A 18 19.68 30.95 23.20
N ALA A 19 20.47 31.09 24.25
CA ALA A 19 21.74 31.78 24.38
C ALA A 19 22.83 31.30 23.41
N ILE A 20 23.69 32.24 23.05
CA ILE A 20 24.97 32.09 22.37
C ILE A 20 25.97 31.52 23.41
N PRO A 21 26.72 30.44 23.12
CA PRO A 21 27.89 30.08 23.93
C PRO A 21 29.19 30.52 23.23
N ASP A 22 29.93 31.36 23.97
CA ASP A 22 31.36 31.65 23.96
C ASP A 22 32.23 31.13 22.81
N GLU A 23 32.73 32.07 22.01
CA GLU A 23 34.06 31.98 21.42
C GLU A 23 35.06 32.65 22.35
N LEU A 24 36.17 31.96 22.65
CA LEU A 24 37.56 32.45 22.76
C LEU A 24 38.35 31.57 23.75
N ASP A 25 39.31 30.78 23.27
CA ASP A 25 40.68 30.88 23.82
C ASP A 25 41.74 30.26 22.88
N SER A 26 42.65 31.15 22.48
CA SER A 26 44.08 31.07 22.14
C SER A 26 44.66 29.90 21.32
N SER A 27 45.17 30.29 20.15
CA SER A 27 46.19 29.59 19.37
C SER A 27 47.58 29.95 19.88
N GLU A 28 48.47 28.97 20.17
CA GLU A 28 49.93 29.15 20.08
C GLU A 28 50.63 27.84 19.68
N GLU A 29 51.65 27.98 18.81
CA GLU A 29 52.81 27.09 18.60
C GLU A 29 52.62 25.79 17.77
N SER A 30 53.52 25.30 16.91
CA SER A 30 54.60 25.78 16.03
C SER A 30 55.06 24.55 15.22
N SER A 31 55.42 24.77 13.96
CA SER A 31 56.37 23.98 13.14
C SER A 31 56.02 22.57 12.65
N ASP A 32 56.03 22.49 11.31
CA ASP A 32 56.81 21.56 10.49
C ASP A 32 56.18 20.26 9.93
N ALA A 33 56.56 20.02 8.68
CA ALA A 33 56.50 18.79 7.89
C ALA A 33 55.14 18.20 7.44
N ALA A 34 54.91 18.39 6.13
CA ALA A 34 54.46 17.37 5.16
C ALA A 34 53.14 16.60 5.41
N SER A 35 52.07 17.09 4.77
CA SER A 35 51.19 16.37 3.82
C SER A 35 49.79 16.99 3.81
N PRO A 36 49.14 17.19 2.64
CA PRO A 36 47.74 17.63 2.65
C PRO A 36 46.88 16.55 3.31
N PRO A 37 45.94 16.91 4.21
CA PRO A 37 45.06 15.93 4.83
C PRO A 37 44.23 15.25 3.74
N PRO A 38 44.01 13.92 3.82
CA PRO A 38 43.19 13.22 2.85
C PRO A 38 41.80 13.87 2.85
N LYS A 39 41.38 14.32 1.67
CA LYS A 39 40.07 14.93 1.44
C LYS A 39 39.01 14.00 2.04
N LYS A 40 38.49 14.34 3.22
CA LYS A 40 37.35 13.67 3.81
C LYS A 40 36.21 13.84 2.82
N LEU A 41 35.95 12.79 2.05
CA LEU A 41 34.72 12.63 1.28
C LEU A 41 33.60 12.91 2.26
N LYS A 42 32.97 14.09 2.10
CA LYS A 42 31.71 14.42 2.76
C LYS A 42 30.76 13.31 2.38
N GLN A 43 30.64 12.33 3.26
CA GLN A 43 29.62 11.31 3.20
C GLN A 43 28.33 12.12 3.21
N GLN A 44 27.71 12.25 2.05
CA GLN A 44 26.43 12.94 1.93
C GLN A 44 25.49 12.17 2.84
N LEU A 45 25.24 12.72 4.02
CA LEU A 45 24.15 12.31 4.89
C LEU A 45 22.91 12.39 4.02
N LYS A 46 22.47 11.22 3.55
CA LYS A 46 21.22 11.02 2.83
C LYS A 46 20.19 11.91 3.51
N LYS A 47 19.68 12.89 2.77
CA LYS A 47 18.73 13.90 3.25
C LYS A 47 17.71 13.17 4.12
N ARG A 48 17.81 13.33 5.45
CA ARG A 48 16.85 12.74 6.37
C ARG A 48 15.51 13.35 5.99
N ASP A 49 14.52 12.49 5.76
CA ASP A 49 13.15 12.94 5.54
C ASP A 49 12.78 13.90 6.67
N ARG A 50 12.42 15.14 6.32
CA ARG A 50 12.08 16.19 7.29
C ARG A 50 10.63 16.11 7.74
N ARG A 51 9.87 15.10 7.30
CA ARG A 51 8.54 14.83 7.82
C ARG A 51 8.62 14.60 9.32
N SER A 52 7.68 15.21 10.05
CA SER A 52 7.56 14.95 11.48
C SER A 52 7.29 13.46 11.71
N ALA A 53 7.78 12.91 12.81
CA ALA A 53 7.50 11.52 13.18
C ALA A 53 5.98 11.25 13.20
N GLY A 54 5.17 12.23 13.65
CA GLY A 54 3.71 12.15 13.62
C GLY A 54 3.12 12.02 12.21
N ALA A 55 3.71 12.67 11.19
CA ALA A 55 3.25 12.52 9.80
C ALA A 55 3.58 11.12 9.25
N VAL A 56 4.75 10.57 9.58
CA VAL A 56 5.13 9.21 9.16
C VAL A 56 4.25 8.15 9.85
N ILE A 57 3.97 8.35 11.15
CA ILE A 57 3.05 7.49 11.91
C ILE A 57 1.63 7.59 11.36
N GLY A 58 1.15 8.80 11.06
CA GLY A 58 -0.15 9.05 10.46
C GLY A 58 -0.30 8.36 9.09
N ASP A 59 0.70 8.49 8.21
CA ASP A 59 0.73 7.81 6.90
C ASP A 59 0.71 6.28 7.05
N ALA A 60 1.44 5.73 8.03
CA ALA A 60 1.46 4.30 8.27
C ALA A 60 0.11 3.78 8.79
N ILE A 61 -0.53 4.51 9.71
CA ILE A 61 -1.86 4.17 10.23
C ILE A 61 -2.90 4.27 9.12
N ALA A 62 -2.89 5.32 8.30
CA ALA A 62 -3.79 5.48 7.18
C ALA A 62 -3.71 4.27 6.22
N LYS A 63 -2.48 3.87 5.86
CA LYS A 63 -2.26 2.67 5.03
C LYS A 63 -2.75 1.38 5.68
N LEU A 64 -2.61 1.25 7.01
CA LEU A 64 -3.12 0.08 7.73
C LEU A 64 -4.66 0.01 7.66
N VAL A 65 -5.33 1.15 7.85
CA VAL A 65 -6.79 1.27 7.74
C VAL A 65 -7.26 0.97 6.32
N ASP A 66 -6.58 1.47 5.30
CA ASP A 66 -6.90 1.16 3.90
C ASP A 66 -6.78 -0.34 3.59
N VAL A 67 -5.77 -1.01 4.18
CA VAL A 67 -5.60 -2.47 4.04
C VAL A 67 -6.70 -3.24 4.78
N GLU A 68 -7.11 -2.81 5.97
CA GLU A 68 -8.22 -3.42 6.70
C GLU A 68 -9.57 -3.21 6.02
N ALA A 69 -9.83 -2.01 5.48
CA ALA A 69 -11.02 -1.71 4.70
C ALA A 69 -11.07 -2.56 3.41
N SER A 70 -9.92 -2.74 2.75
CA SER A 70 -9.79 -3.62 1.58
C SER A 70 -10.08 -5.10 1.92
N LYS A 71 -9.73 -5.53 3.14
CA LYS A 71 -10.04 -6.88 3.66
C LYS A 71 -11.51 -7.02 4.08
N ALA A 72 -12.14 -5.95 4.57
CA ALA A 72 -13.55 -5.96 4.96
C ALA A 72 -14.51 -5.99 3.75
N CYS A 73 -14.09 -5.46 2.60
CA CYS A 73 -14.81 -5.57 1.32
C CYS A 73 -14.60 -6.90 0.59
N HIS A 74 -13.91 -7.87 1.19
CA HIS A 74 -13.72 -9.18 0.59
C HIS A 74 -15.09 -9.85 0.44
N ASN A 75 -15.57 -9.96 -0.81
CA ASN A 75 -16.87 -10.54 -1.18
C ASN A 75 -17.11 -11.81 -0.35
N SER A 76 -17.98 -11.72 0.66
CA SER A 76 -18.29 -12.85 1.54
C SER A 76 -19.07 -13.94 0.81
N ASP A 77 -19.70 -13.57 -0.31
CA ASP A 77 -20.45 -14.47 -1.15
C ASP A 77 -19.50 -15.29 -2.05
N PRO A 78 -19.44 -16.62 -1.87
CA PRO A 78 -18.63 -17.48 -2.71
C PRO A 78 -19.03 -17.42 -4.19
N HIS A 79 -20.30 -17.19 -4.52
CA HIS A 79 -20.76 -17.10 -5.90
C HIS A 79 -20.16 -15.88 -6.59
N LYS A 80 -20.25 -14.70 -5.96
CA LYS A 80 -19.63 -13.47 -6.49
C LYS A 80 -18.12 -13.61 -6.64
N ARG A 81 -17.45 -14.26 -5.68
CA ARG A 81 -16.00 -14.50 -5.77
C ARG A 81 -15.65 -15.34 -7.00
N VAL A 82 -16.36 -16.43 -7.24
CA VAL A 82 -16.14 -17.30 -8.40
C VAL A 82 -16.41 -16.54 -9.68
N THR A 83 -17.53 -15.81 -9.77
CA THR A 83 -17.87 -14.99 -10.94
C THR A 83 -16.79 -13.95 -11.25
N THR A 84 -16.41 -13.11 -10.28
CA THR A 84 -15.39 -12.06 -10.47
C THR A 84 -14.05 -12.66 -10.88
N ALA A 85 -13.70 -13.82 -10.33
CA ALA A 85 -12.43 -14.45 -10.65
C ALA A 85 -12.43 -15.05 -12.07
N ILE A 86 -13.57 -15.58 -12.54
CA ILE A 86 -13.75 -16.03 -13.93
C ILE A 86 -13.73 -14.83 -14.90
N GLU A 87 -14.43 -13.75 -14.57
CA GLU A 87 -14.43 -12.52 -15.37
C GLU A 87 -13.01 -11.95 -15.52
N CYS A 88 -12.26 -11.88 -14.42
CA CYS A 88 -10.87 -11.44 -14.43
C CYS A 88 -9.99 -12.32 -15.35
N VAL A 89 -10.23 -13.63 -15.39
CA VAL A 89 -9.53 -14.51 -16.32
C VAL A 89 -9.91 -14.17 -17.76
N LEU A 90 -11.20 -14.06 -18.07
CA LEU A 90 -11.68 -13.76 -19.42
C LEU A 90 -11.12 -12.43 -19.95
N ASP A 91 -11.07 -11.40 -19.10
CA ASP A 91 -10.59 -10.06 -19.46
C ASP A 91 -9.08 -10.02 -19.72
N ASN A 92 -8.28 -10.79 -18.97
CA ASN A 92 -6.82 -10.75 -19.06
C ASN A 92 -6.24 -11.82 -20.00
N TYR A 93 -7.01 -12.86 -20.32
CA TYR A 93 -6.56 -14.03 -21.05
C TYR A 93 -7.40 -14.32 -22.30
N SER A 94 -7.72 -13.28 -23.07
CA SER A 94 -8.47 -13.38 -24.33
C SER A 94 -7.83 -14.26 -25.40
N HIS A 95 -6.54 -14.58 -25.27
CA HIS A 95 -5.76 -15.42 -26.18
C HIS A 95 -5.67 -16.88 -25.72
N VAL A 96 -6.19 -17.19 -24.53
CA VAL A 96 -6.16 -18.56 -23.98
C VAL A 96 -7.33 -19.35 -24.55
N ASP A 97 -7.05 -20.58 -24.96
CA ASP A 97 -8.08 -21.44 -25.54
C ASP A 97 -9.25 -21.67 -24.59
N ALA A 98 -10.44 -21.78 -25.18
CA ALA A 98 -11.69 -22.05 -24.47
C ALA A 98 -11.60 -23.25 -23.52
N ASP A 99 -10.89 -24.31 -23.89
CA ASP A 99 -10.68 -25.51 -23.06
C ASP A 99 -9.89 -25.23 -21.77
N HIS A 100 -8.87 -24.38 -21.88
CA HIS A 100 -8.05 -24.00 -20.74
C HIS A 100 -8.82 -23.08 -19.79
N ILE A 101 -9.62 -22.16 -20.33
CA ILE A 101 -10.52 -21.30 -19.54
C ILE A 101 -11.58 -22.15 -18.83
N ALA A 102 -12.19 -23.11 -19.52
CA ALA A 102 -13.14 -24.04 -18.94
C ALA A 102 -12.54 -24.85 -17.79
N LYS A 103 -11.31 -25.36 -17.95
CA LYS A 103 -10.60 -26.09 -16.88
C LYS A 103 -10.28 -25.19 -15.68
N LEU A 104 -9.88 -23.94 -15.93
CA LEU A 104 -9.57 -22.99 -14.87
C LEU A 104 -10.81 -22.60 -14.09
N ALA A 105 -11.93 -22.33 -14.77
CA ALA A 105 -13.22 -22.04 -14.14
C ALA A 105 -13.69 -23.20 -13.24
N ASP A 106 -13.47 -24.45 -13.66
CA ASP A 106 -13.80 -25.65 -12.89
C ASP A 106 -12.95 -25.80 -11.62
N MET A 107 -11.65 -25.48 -11.69
CA MET A 107 -10.77 -25.46 -10.52
C MET A 107 -11.12 -24.34 -9.54
N MET A 108 -11.59 -23.20 -10.03
CA MET A 108 -11.92 -22.02 -9.22
C MET A 108 -13.32 -22.11 -8.59
N GLY A 109 -14.25 -22.77 -9.27
CA GLY A 109 -15.66 -22.86 -8.90
C GLY A 109 -16.13 -24.28 -8.60
N THR A 110 -15.27 -25.18 -8.13
CA THR A 110 -15.66 -26.56 -7.80
C THR A 110 -16.86 -26.56 -6.84
N GLY A 111 -17.96 -27.22 -7.23
CA GLY A 111 -19.24 -27.23 -6.49
C GLY A 111 -20.19 -26.07 -6.80
N TYR A 112 -19.79 -25.14 -7.68
CA TYR A 112 -20.55 -23.95 -8.08
C TYR A 112 -20.88 -23.97 -9.59
N SER A 113 -21.30 -25.13 -10.11
CA SER A 113 -21.52 -25.35 -11.54
C SER A 113 -22.49 -24.36 -12.20
N ALA A 114 -23.56 -23.97 -11.49
CA ALA A 114 -24.50 -22.97 -12.00
C ALA A 114 -23.88 -21.57 -12.15
N THR A 115 -22.95 -21.22 -11.24
CA THR A 115 -22.22 -19.95 -11.27
C THR A 115 -21.17 -19.95 -12.36
N ILE A 116 -20.43 -21.05 -12.51
CA ILE A 116 -19.49 -21.22 -13.63
C ILE A 116 -20.23 -21.09 -14.96
N PHE A 117 -21.35 -21.78 -15.12
CA PHE A 117 -22.16 -21.71 -16.36
C PHE A 117 -22.63 -20.29 -16.66
N SER A 118 -23.08 -19.56 -15.63
CA SER A 118 -23.56 -18.19 -15.78
C SER A 118 -22.44 -17.20 -16.11
N ALA A 119 -21.25 -17.38 -15.52
CA ALA A 119 -20.10 -16.50 -15.68
C ALA A 119 -19.33 -16.74 -16.99
N LEU A 120 -19.24 -17.98 -17.46
CA LEU A 120 -18.64 -18.29 -18.75
C LEU A 120 -19.57 -17.86 -19.88
N GLY A 121 -19.00 -17.37 -20.98
CA GLY A 121 -19.73 -17.04 -22.21
C GLY A 121 -19.03 -17.59 -23.45
N GLY A 122 -19.78 -17.68 -24.56
CA GLY A 122 -19.26 -18.10 -25.87
C GLY A 122 -18.61 -19.48 -25.84
N GLU A 123 -17.50 -19.61 -26.58
CA GLU A 123 -16.78 -20.87 -26.78
C GLU A 123 -16.29 -21.51 -25.48
N ALA A 124 -15.91 -20.71 -24.48
CA ALA A 124 -15.48 -21.22 -23.18
C ALA A 124 -16.62 -21.91 -22.40
N ARG A 125 -17.87 -21.44 -22.57
CA ARG A 125 -19.04 -22.10 -22.00
C ARG A 125 -19.30 -23.44 -22.70
N ASP A 126 -19.22 -23.46 -24.02
CA ASP A 126 -19.48 -24.66 -24.82
C ASP A 126 -18.44 -25.76 -24.53
N ALA A 127 -17.16 -25.39 -24.45
CA ALA A 127 -16.07 -26.28 -24.04
C ALA A 127 -16.30 -26.86 -22.64
N TRP A 128 -16.74 -26.04 -21.69
CA TRP A 128 -17.06 -26.49 -20.35
C TRP A 128 -18.23 -27.48 -20.33
N ILE A 129 -19.32 -27.21 -21.06
CA ILE A 129 -20.47 -28.12 -21.17
C ILE A 129 -20.06 -29.46 -21.79
N ALA A 130 -19.30 -29.42 -22.90
CA ALA A 130 -18.81 -30.62 -23.57
C ALA A 130 -18.00 -31.50 -22.61
N LYS A 131 -17.15 -30.88 -21.78
CA LYS A 131 -16.42 -31.57 -20.70
C LYS A 131 -17.38 -32.13 -19.64
N SER A 132 -18.33 -31.35 -19.14
CA SER A 132 -19.25 -31.79 -18.07
C SER A 132 -20.11 -32.98 -18.47
N ILE A 133 -20.51 -33.06 -19.74
CA ILE A 133 -21.27 -34.20 -20.29
C ILE A 133 -20.39 -35.45 -20.33
N HIS A 134 -19.12 -35.32 -20.75
CA HIS A 134 -18.21 -36.45 -20.89
C HIS A 134 -17.86 -37.15 -19.57
N TRP A 135 -17.86 -36.41 -18.45
CA TRP A 135 -17.55 -36.96 -17.12
C TRP A 135 -18.76 -37.57 -16.41
N SER A 136 -19.97 -37.39 -16.95
CA SER A 136 -21.22 -37.86 -16.35
C SER A 136 -21.74 -39.17 -16.97
N SER A 137 -20.98 -39.76 -17.90
CA SER A 137 -21.32 -41.02 -18.59
C SER A 137 -20.37 -42.14 -18.20
#